data_AF-A0A0S8DZL1-F1
#
_entry.id   AF-A0A0S8DZL1-F1
#
_cell.length_a   1.000
_cell.length_b   1.000
_cell.length_c   1.000
_cell.angle_alpha   90.00
_cell.angle_beta   90.00
_cell.angle_gamma   90.00
#
_symmetry.space_group_name_H-M   'P 1'
#
loop_
_entity.id
_entity.type
_entity.pdbx_description
1 polymer ?
#
loop_
_entity_poly.entity_id
_entity_poly.type
_entity_poly.pdbx_seq_one_letter_code
_entity_poly.pdbx_strand_id
1 'polypeptide(L)'
;MRLLTVVCLVCALGTTPTSWAQEHYACNDTALGSALRDSAQLRTIAASCTNRPISELYYNRASHLDLVDEARVLDGLIAFGAHGSSDTLLGYQMYIAMIESFAPVWFPRLEDRVLFLNAEYERRGEIARLRLRGYDPLADRLERQSGGLTMPVRID
;
A
#
# COMPACT_ATOMS: atom_id res chain seq x y z
N MET A 1 -57.94 35.84 8.01
CA MET A 1 -56.91 35.73 9.06
C MET A 1 -56.62 34.25 9.31
N ARG A 2 -55.34 33.87 9.18
CA ARG A 2 -54.65 32.66 9.68
C ARG A 2 -55.06 31.31 9.05
N LEU A 3 -54.32 30.83 8.04
CA LEU A 3 -53.08 30.02 8.10
C LEU A 3 -53.23 28.74 8.93
N LEU A 4 -53.18 27.58 8.25
CA LEU A 4 -52.47 26.35 8.66
C LEU A 4 -52.65 25.27 7.59
N THR A 5 -51.89 25.37 6.51
CA THR A 5 -51.62 24.27 5.58
C THR A 5 -50.54 23.40 6.20
N VAL A 6 -50.92 22.21 6.66
CA VAL A 6 -50.00 21.16 7.11
C VAL A 6 -49.27 20.65 5.87
N VAL A 7 -48.05 21.14 5.67
CA VAL A 7 -47.12 20.66 4.65
C VAL A 7 -46.71 19.24 5.01
N CYS A 8 -47.11 18.30 4.17
CA CYS A 8 -46.81 16.89 4.25
C CYS A 8 -45.29 16.67 4.13
N LEU A 9 -44.61 16.61 5.27
CA LEU A 9 -43.17 16.38 5.41
C LEU A 9 -42.84 14.88 5.28
N VAL A 10 -43.22 14.26 4.17
CA VAL A 10 -42.96 12.83 3.91
C VAL A 10 -42.66 12.65 2.42
N CYS A 11 -41.44 12.98 1.97
CA CYS A 11 -40.92 12.55 0.66
C CYS A 11 -39.40 12.80 0.43
N ALA A 12 -38.63 13.21 1.44
CA ALA A 12 -37.20 13.48 1.29
C ALA A 12 -36.28 12.40 1.91
N LEU A 13 -36.79 11.18 2.13
CA LEU A 13 -35.94 9.99 2.22
C LEU A 13 -35.64 9.56 0.78
N GLY A 14 -34.89 10.40 0.08
CA GLY A 14 -34.22 9.99 -1.14
C GLY A 14 -33.27 8.88 -0.75
N THR A 15 -33.69 7.64 -0.93
CA THR A 15 -32.79 6.50 -1.05
C THR A 15 -31.89 6.83 -2.23
N THR A 16 -30.73 7.43 -1.94
CA THR A 16 -29.65 7.48 -2.93
C THR A 16 -29.45 6.03 -3.34
N PRO A 17 -29.63 5.67 -4.62
CA PRO A 17 -29.19 4.37 -5.05
C PRO A 17 -27.71 4.33 -4.71
N THR A 18 -27.33 3.45 -3.80
CA THR A 18 -25.94 3.04 -3.63
C THR A 18 -25.58 2.47 -4.99
N SER A 19 -25.05 3.31 -5.89
CA SER A 19 -24.38 2.81 -7.07
C SER A 19 -23.29 1.93 -6.48
N TRP A 20 -23.41 0.64 -6.69
CA TRP A 20 -22.33 -0.30 -6.46
C TRP A 20 -21.18 0.29 -7.25
N ALA A 21 -20.27 0.99 -6.57
CA ALA A 21 -19.16 1.65 -7.21
C ALA A 21 -18.46 0.55 -7.98
N GLN A 22 -18.48 0.64 -9.30
CA GLN A 22 -17.99 -0.42 -10.15
C GLN A 22 -16.53 -0.63 -9.79
N GLU A 23 -16.15 -1.87 -9.44
CA GLU A 23 -14.78 -2.18 -9.06
C GLU A 23 -13.84 -1.72 -10.17
N HIS A 24 -12.74 -1.10 -9.77
CA HIS A 24 -11.74 -0.70 -10.74
C HIS A 24 -11.14 -1.95 -11.42
N TYR A 25 -10.88 -1.91 -12.73
CA TYR A 25 -10.40 -3.07 -13.49
C TYR A 25 -9.12 -3.70 -12.91
N ALA A 26 -8.28 -2.86 -12.29
CA ALA A 26 -7.05 -3.26 -11.63
C ALA A 26 -7.26 -4.14 -10.37
N CYS A 27 -8.50 -4.26 -9.87
CA CYS A 27 -8.86 -5.23 -8.82
C CYS A 27 -8.79 -6.69 -9.31
N ASN A 28 -8.80 -6.92 -10.63
CA ASN A 28 -8.70 -8.27 -11.22
C ASN A 28 -7.31 -8.56 -11.82
N ASP A 29 -6.46 -7.55 -11.97
CA ASP A 29 -5.10 -7.69 -12.44
C ASP A 29 -4.17 -6.75 -11.66
N THR A 30 -3.43 -7.35 -10.73
CA THR A 30 -2.53 -6.64 -9.82
C THR A 30 -1.21 -6.22 -10.46
N ALA A 31 -0.90 -6.66 -11.68
CA ALA A 31 0.31 -6.24 -12.38
C ALA A 31 0.24 -4.77 -12.82
N LEU A 32 -0.96 -4.24 -13.06
CA LEU A 32 -1.18 -2.85 -13.46
C LEU A 32 -0.85 -1.86 -12.34
N GLY A 33 -1.07 -2.26 -11.09
CA GLY A 33 -0.84 -1.40 -9.94
C GLY A 33 0.63 -1.09 -9.64
N SER A 34 1.57 -1.96 -10.02
CA SER A 34 3.00 -1.73 -9.77
C SER A 34 3.62 -0.68 -10.71
N ALA A 35 2.96 -0.40 -11.85
CA ALA A 35 3.35 0.63 -12.80
C ALA A 35 2.87 2.03 -12.40
N LEU A 36 1.85 2.13 -11.52
CA LEU A 36 1.35 3.41 -11.05
C LEU A 36 2.35 4.07 -10.10
N ARG A 37 2.45 5.40 -10.21
CA ARG A 37 3.40 6.24 -9.44
C ARG A 37 2.70 7.30 -8.59
N ASP A 38 1.39 7.20 -8.44
CA ASP A 38 0.56 8.11 -7.66
C ASP A 38 -0.14 7.36 -6.51
N SER A 39 0.17 7.75 -5.28
CA SER A 39 -0.40 7.14 -4.07
C SER A 39 -1.89 7.45 -3.89
N ALA A 40 -2.39 8.59 -4.36
CA ALA A 40 -3.81 8.94 -4.29
C ALA A 40 -4.63 8.07 -5.26
N GLN A 41 -4.11 7.84 -6.46
CA GLN A 41 -4.73 6.94 -7.43
C GLN A 41 -4.77 5.50 -6.89
N LEU A 42 -3.67 5.01 -6.32
CA LEU A 42 -3.61 3.67 -5.71
C LEU A 42 -4.63 3.50 -4.57
N ARG A 43 -4.80 4.52 -3.71
CA ARG A 43 -5.84 4.50 -2.66
C ARG A 43 -7.25 4.50 -3.23
N THR A 44 -7.48 5.21 -4.32
CA THR A 44 -8.78 5.20 -5.01
C THR A 44 -9.10 3.80 -5.55
N ILE A 45 -8.10 3.12 -6.13
CA ILE A 45 -8.25 1.72 -6.57
C ILE A 45 -8.54 0.82 -5.36
N ALA A 46 -7.75 0.93 -4.28
CA ALA A 46 -7.95 0.15 -3.06
C ALA A 46 -9.38 0.28 -2.52
N ALA A 47 -9.92 1.49 -2.48
CA ALA A 47 -11.28 1.78 -2.00
C ALA A 47 -12.38 1.19 -2.89
N SER A 48 -12.07 0.90 -4.16
CA SER A 48 -13.02 0.30 -5.11
C SER A 48 -13.02 -1.23 -5.11
N CYS A 49 -12.00 -1.89 -4.55
CA CYS A 49 -11.89 -3.35 -4.58
C CYS A 49 -12.67 -4.00 -3.45
N THR A 50 -13.58 -4.92 -3.77
CA THR A 50 -14.33 -5.73 -2.79
C THR A 50 -13.46 -6.85 -2.20
N ASN A 51 -12.52 -7.39 -2.99
CA ASN A 51 -11.55 -8.35 -2.50
C ASN A 51 -10.54 -7.67 -1.57
N ARG A 52 -10.66 -7.97 -0.27
CA ARG A 52 -9.88 -7.34 0.79
C ARG A 52 -8.35 -7.48 0.60
N PRO A 53 -7.77 -8.68 0.41
CA PRO A 53 -6.34 -8.82 0.12
C PRO A 53 -5.84 -7.93 -1.03
N ILE A 54 -6.64 -7.79 -2.09
CA ILE A 54 -6.28 -6.95 -3.24
C ILE A 54 -6.36 -5.47 -2.87
N SER A 55 -7.42 -5.05 -2.17
CA SER A 55 -7.53 -3.69 -1.62
C SER A 55 -6.32 -3.34 -0.74
N GLU A 56 -5.93 -4.24 0.17
CA GLU A 56 -4.77 -4.09 1.03
C GLU A 56 -3.47 -3.95 0.22
N LEU A 57 -3.30 -4.70 -0.87
CA LEU A 57 -2.13 -4.59 -1.74
C LEU A 57 -2.00 -3.21 -2.37
N TYR A 58 -3.10 -2.65 -2.88
CA TYR A 58 -3.10 -1.30 -3.44
C TYR A 58 -2.84 -0.23 -2.37
N TYR A 59 -3.37 -0.42 -1.16
CA TYR A 59 -3.09 0.46 -0.02
C TYR A 59 -1.60 0.41 0.40
N ASN A 60 -1.02 -0.79 0.42
CA ASN A 60 0.37 -1.03 0.73
C ASN A 60 1.33 -0.41 -0.31
N ARG A 61 0.99 -0.53 -1.59
CA ARG A 61 1.70 0.17 -2.68
C ARG A 61 1.64 1.68 -2.54
N ALA A 62 0.47 2.23 -2.20
CA ALA A 62 0.33 3.67 -1.93
C ALA A 62 1.21 4.11 -0.74
N SER A 63 1.19 3.33 0.34
CA SER A 63 2.00 3.59 1.54
C SER A 63 3.50 3.49 1.27
N HIS A 64 3.91 2.61 0.38
CA HIS A 64 5.29 2.53 -0.11
C HIS A 64 5.71 3.81 -0.83
N LEU A 65 4.88 4.32 -1.75
CA LEU A 65 5.18 5.57 -2.48
C LEU A 65 5.31 6.76 -1.53
N ASP A 66 4.40 6.89 -0.55
CA ASP A 66 4.47 7.97 0.44
C ASP A 66 5.73 7.88 1.28
N LEU A 67 6.13 6.68 1.69
CA LEU A 67 7.36 6.48 2.46
C LEU A 67 8.62 6.87 1.67
N VAL A 68 8.62 6.53 0.38
CA VAL A 68 9.70 6.93 -0.54
C VAL A 68 9.76 8.44 -0.72
N ASP A 69 8.60 9.10 -0.82
CA ASP A 69 8.55 10.55 -0.96
C ASP A 69 8.95 11.28 0.32
N GLU A 70 8.47 10.82 1.48
CA GLU A 70 8.86 11.32 2.80
C GLU A 70 10.39 11.29 2.95
N ALA A 71 11.00 10.16 2.61
CA ALA A 71 12.44 10.00 2.69
C ALA A 71 13.20 10.88 1.70
N ARG A 72 12.68 11.08 0.48
CA ARG A 72 13.28 12.02 -0.50
C ARG A 72 13.25 13.46 0.04
N VAL A 73 12.16 13.87 0.67
CA VAL A 73 12.04 15.19 1.31
C VAL A 73 13.03 15.32 2.47
N LEU A 74 13.12 14.30 3.32
CA LEU A 74 14.07 14.26 4.44
C LEU A 74 15.51 14.32 3.96
N ASP A 75 15.90 13.56 2.94
CA ASP A 75 17.24 13.61 2.35
C ASP A 75 17.55 15.01 1.80
N GLY A 76 16.58 15.69 1.17
CA GLY A 76 16.72 17.08 0.72
C GLY A 76 16.94 18.08 1.86
N LEU A 77 16.29 17.86 3.01
CA LEU A 77 16.47 18.69 4.22
C LEU A 77 17.79 18.38 4.94
N ILE A 78 18.17 17.10 5.01
CA ILE A 78 19.33 16.59 5.73
C ILE A 78 20.63 16.72 4.92
N ALA A 79 20.56 16.86 3.59
CA ALA A 79 21.71 17.23 2.76
C ALA A 79 22.36 18.58 3.18
N PHE A 80 21.65 19.40 3.97
CA PHE A 80 22.22 20.57 4.66
C PHE A 80 23.00 20.24 5.95
N GLY A 81 23.06 18.97 6.41
CA GLY A 81 23.56 18.61 7.75
C GLY A 81 24.31 17.28 7.95
N ALA A 82 23.97 16.14 7.32
CA ALA A 82 24.69 14.85 7.50
C ALA A 82 24.28 13.74 6.51
N HIS A 83 25.18 12.84 6.10
CA HIS A 83 24.90 11.75 5.14
C HIS A 83 24.67 10.41 5.85
N GLY A 84 23.44 9.88 5.89
CA GLY A 84 23.19 8.55 6.46
C GLY A 84 21.84 7.89 6.19
N SER A 85 20.79 8.64 5.83
CA SER A 85 19.43 8.11 5.64
C SER A 85 19.16 7.46 4.27
N SER A 86 19.89 7.85 3.21
CA SER A 86 19.55 7.49 1.83
C SER A 86 19.73 6.02 1.47
N ASP A 87 20.79 5.37 1.97
CA ASP A 87 21.20 4.04 1.51
C ASP A 87 20.23 2.94 1.94
N THR A 88 19.70 3.07 3.16
CA THR A 88 18.68 2.16 3.69
C THR A 88 17.40 2.20 2.85
N LEU A 89 16.93 3.40 2.50
CA LEU A 89 15.71 3.56 1.71
C LEU A 89 15.91 3.00 0.30
N LEU A 90 17.07 3.25 -0.31
CA LEU A 90 17.38 2.71 -1.62
C LEU A 90 17.32 1.18 -1.61
N GLY A 91 17.88 0.53 -0.58
CA GLY A 91 17.77 -0.92 -0.39
C GLY A 91 16.33 -1.39 -0.27
N TYR A 92 15.49 -0.68 0.49
CA TYR A 92 14.06 -0.98 0.58
C TYR A 92 13.34 -0.88 -0.77
N GLN A 93 13.58 0.19 -1.54
CA GLN A 93 12.98 0.38 -2.87
C GLN A 93 13.39 -0.74 -3.84
N MET A 94 14.69 -1.05 -3.89
CA MET A 94 15.21 -2.13 -4.74
C MET A 94 14.59 -3.47 -4.36
N TYR A 95 14.47 -3.77 -3.06
CA TYR A 95 13.86 -5.00 -2.59
C TYR A 95 12.39 -5.10 -3.02
N ILE A 96 11.58 -4.05 -2.79
CA ILE A 96 10.17 -4.03 -3.21
C ILE A 96 10.02 -4.19 -4.72
N ALA A 97 10.82 -3.47 -5.51
CA ALA A 97 10.79 -3.58 -6.98
C ALA A 97 11.14 -5.00 -7.45
N MET A 98 12.14 -5.63 -6.81
CA MET A 98 12.54 -7.00 -7.10
C MET A 98 11.39 -7.98 -6.80
N ILE A 99 10.84 -7.97 -5.59
CA ILE A 99 9.79 -8.94 -5.23
C ILE A 99 8.53 -8.74 -6.08
N GLU A 100 8.15 -7.51 -6.43
CA GLU A 100 7.01 -7.24 -7.33
C GLU A 100 7.25 -7.83 -8.74
N SER A 101 8.49 -7.74 -9.23
CA SER A 101 8.86 -8.25 -10.56
C SER A 101 8.89 -9.78 -10.61
N PHE A 102 9.32 -10.43 -9.53
CA PHE A 102 9.47 -11.89 -9.49
C PHE A 102 8.27 -12.63 -8.88
N ALA A 103 7.40 -11.96 -8.12
CA ALA A 103 6.25 -12.59 -7.49
C ALA A 103 5.32 -13.34 -8.48
N PRO A 104 5.07 -12.89 -9.72
CA PRO A 104 4.29 -13.66 -10.68
C PRO A 104 4.92 -15.01 -11.05
N VAL A 105 6.26 -15.10 -11.02
CA VAL A 105 7.01 -16.33 -11.30
C VAL A 105 7.01 -17.26 -10.09
N TRP A 106 7.27 -16.73 -8.89
CA TRP A 106 7.32 -17.52 -7.66
C TRP A 106 5.93 -17.96 -7.18
N PHE A 107 4.91 -17.14 -7.42
CA PHE A 107 3.53 -17.33 -7.00
C PHE A 107 2.58 -17.10 -8.21
N PRO A 108 2.42 -18.10 -9.08
CA PRO A 108 1.58 -17.97 -10.28
C PRO A 108 0.12 -17.67 -9.93
N ARG A 109 -0.40 -18.25 -8.85
CA ARG A 109 -1.75 -17.99 -8.34
C ARG A 109 -1.82 -16.58 -7.76
N LEU A 110 -2.82 -15.81 -8.18
CA LEU A 110 -3.03 -14.43 -7.75
C LEU A 110 -3.16 -14.32 -6.22
N GLU A 111 -3.90 -15.22 -5.60
CA GLU A 111 -4.16 -15.22 -4.15
C GLU A 111 -2.86 -15.35 -3.35
N ASP A 112 -2.03 -16.35 -3.64
CA ASP A 112 -0.74 -16.57 -2.97
C ASP A 112 0.19 -15.36 -3.14
N ARG A 113 0.22 -14.82 -4.36
CA ARG A 113 1.04 -13.65 -4.70
C ARG A 113 0.62 -12.42 -3.91
N VAL A 114 -0.68 -12.14 -3.82
CA VAL A 114 -1.20 -11.00 -3.06
C VAL A 114 -0.89 -11.15 -1.57
N LEU A 115 -1.07 -12.35 -1.01
CA LEU A 115 -0.72 -12.63 0.38
C LEU A 115 0.77 -12.42 0.66
N PHE A 116 1.63 -12.94 -0.22
CA PHE A 116 3.08 -12.75 -0.13
C PHE A 116 3.45 -11.27 -0.20
N LEU A 117 2.97 -10.55 -1.22
CA LEU A 117 3.30 -9.14 -1.40
C LEU A 117 2.81 -8.28 -0.24
N ASN A 118 1.60 -8.51 0.28
CA ASN A 118 1.11 -7.79 1.45
C ASN A 118 2.00 -7.99 2.67
N ALA A 119 2.33 -9.25 2.98
CA ALA A 119 3.21 -9.56 4.09
C ALA A 119 4.59 -8.89 3.96
N GLU A 120 5.14 -8.85 2.74
CA GLU A 120 6.41 -8.18 2.47
C GLU A 120 6.33 -6.66 2.60
N TYR A 121 5.28 -6.03 2.07
CA TYR A 121 5.06 -4.59 2.18
C TYR A 121 4.91 -4.16 3.64
N GLU A 122 4.09 -4.87 4.42
CA GLU A 122 3.89 -4.55 5.83
C GLU A 122 5.20 -4.66 6.61
N ARG A 123 5.89 -5.80 6.47
CA ARG A 123 7.14 -6.06 7.17
C ARG A 123 8.22 -5.05 6.81
N ARG A 124 8.50 -4.89 5.52
CA ARG A 124 9.62 -4.06 5.04
C ARG A 124 9.31 -2.58 5.14
N GLY A 125 8.06 -2.20 4.92
CA GLY A 125 7.58 -0.83 5.11
C GLY A 125 7.73 -0.36 6.55
N GLU A 126 7.42 -1.22 7.52
CA GLU A 126 7.59 -0.86 8.93
C GLU A 126 9.06 -0.70 9.33
N ILE A 127 9.94 -1.63 8.90
CA ILE A 127 11.39 -1.51 9.12
C ILE A 127 11.92 -0.20 8.50
N ALA A 128 11.54 0.10 7.26
CA ALA A 128 11.96 1.33 6.58
C ALA A 128 11.46 2.59 7.33
N ARG A 129 10.21 2.58 7.79
CA ARG A 129 9.61 3.70 8.54
C ARG A 129 10.30 3.93 9.89
N LEU A 130 10.67 2.85 10.60
CA LEU A 130 11.44 2.95 11.83
C LEU A 130 12.82 3.58 11.60
N ARG A 131 13.53 3.14 10.55
CA ARG A 131 14.84 3.70 10.20
C ARG A 131 14.77 5.17 9.78
N LEU A 132 13.77 5.55 8.98
CA LEU A 132 13.57 6.97 8.60
C LEU A 132 13.33 7.87 9.80
N ARG A 133 12.71 7.34 10.86
CA ARG A 133 12.45 8.06 12.10
C ARG A 133 13.62 8.00 13.11
N GLY A 134 14.72 7.33 12.77
CA GLY A 134 15.90 7.18 13.63
C GLY A 134 15.77 6.12 14.73
N TYR A 135 14.80 5.21 14.64
CA TYR A 135 14.60 4.12 15.60
C TYR A 135 15.36 2.83 15.21
N ASP A 136 16.63 2.95 14.85
CA ASP A 136 17.44 1.84 14.32
C ASP A 136 17.49 0.60 15.24
N PRO A 137 17.66 0.71 16.57
CA PRO A 137 17.68 -0.49 17.43
C PRO A 137 16.37 -1.28 17.42
N LEU A 138 15.23 -0.61 17.17
CA LEU A 138 13.93 -1.27 17.04
C LEU A 138 13.78 -1.90 15.66
N ALA A 139 14.21 -1.19 14.61
CA ALA A 139 14.25 -1.72 13.24
C ALA A 139 15.08 -3.01 13.16
N ASP A 140 16.27 -3.02 13.78
CA ASP A 140 17.16 -4.19 13.81
C ASP A 140 16.55 -5.38 14.56
N ARG A 141 15.82 -5.10 15.64
CA ARG A 141 15.10 -6.15 16.38
C ARG A 141 14.01 -6.76 15.52
N LEU A 142 13.22 -5.92 14.85
CA LEU A 142 12.14 -6.37 13.98
C LEU A 142 12.69 -7.16 12.78
N GLU A 143 13.80 -6.71 12.19
CA GLU A 143 14.47 -7.42 11.10
C GLU A 143 14.97 -8.80 11.54
N ARG A 144 15.59 -8.92 12.73
CA ARG A 144 16.01 -10.22 13.28
C ARG A 144 14.82 -11.15 13.57
N GLN A 145 13.74 -10.62 14.13
CA GLN A 145 12.53 -11.41 14.42
C GLN A 145 11.84 -11.88 13.13
N SER A 146 11.96 -11.09 12.07
CA SER A 146 11.42 -11.42 10.76
C SER A 146 12.38 -12.20 9.87
N GLY A 147 13.61 -12.41 10.35
CA GLY A 147 14.77 -12.93 9.63
C GLY A 147 14.85 -14.44 9.65
N GLY A 148 13.99 -15.07 8.85
CA GLY A 148 14.18 -16.40 8.30
C GLY A 148 13.62 -16.40 6.88
N LEU A 149 14.46 -16.06 5.90
CA LEU A 149 14.13 -16.21 4.47
C LEU A 149 13.99 -17.70 4.16
N THR A 150 12.82 -18.29 4.36
CA THR A 150 12.45 -19.53 3.68
C THR A 150 11.92 -19.14 2.30
N MET A 151 12.82 -18.87 1.35
CA MET A 151 12.44 -19.00 -0.06
C MET A 151 12.18 -20.48 -0.32
N PRO A 152 10.98 -20.90 -0.75
CA PRO A 152 10.80 -22.25 -1.25
C PRO A 152 11.48 -22.32 -2.62
N VAL A 153 12.77 -22.67 -2.63
CA VAL A 153 13.43 -23.08 -3.87
C VAL A 153 12.91 -24.49 -4.18
N ARG A 154 11.88 -24.60 -5.01
CA ARG A 154 11.66 -25.84 -5.75
C ARG A 154 12.59 -25.81 -6.95
N ILE A 155 13.66 -26.60 -6.86
CA ILE A 155 14.44 -27.02 -8.02
C ILE A 155 13.72 -28.25 -8.55
N ASP A 156 13.03 -28.10 -9.67
CA ASP A 156 12.55 -29.22 -10.47
C ASP A 156 13.66 -29.63 -11.47
#